data_AF-A0A127FD53-F1
#
_entry.id   AF-A0A127FD53-F1
#
_cell.length_a   1.000
_cell.length_b   1.000
_cell.length_c   1.000
_cell.angle_alpha   90.00
_cell.angle_beta   90.00
_cell.angle_gamma   90.00
#
_symmetry.space_group_name_H-M   'P 1'
#
loop_
_entity.id
_entity.type
_entity.pdbx_description
1 polymer ?
#
loop_
_entity_poly.entity_id
_entity_poly.type
_entity_poly.pdbx_seq_one_letter_code
_entity_poly.pdbx_strand_id
1 'polypeptide(L)'
;MGKKEYTPNRQYTDEFKIEAVRLAASIGGNPAAKRLGIPQSTVTNWVRRSKAGTLGEPGAAPVKRPVSELEIENTRLRRELANAKLDLEIVKKAAAYFARESR
;
A
#
# COMPACT_ATOMS: atom_id res chain seq x y z
N MET A 1 30.30 -23.79 -9.65
CA MET A 1 29.91 -22.37 -9.75
C MET A 1 29.09 -22.22 -11.03
N GLY A 2 27.75 -22.14 -10.94
CA GLY A 2 26.88 -22.06 -12.11
C GLY A 2 26.99 -20.72 -12.82
N LYS A 3 27.22 -20.73 -14.14
CA LYS A 3 27.26 -19.53 -14.98
C LYS A 3 25.89 -18.83 -14.92
N LYS A 4 25.83 -17.58 -14.45
CA LYS A 4 24.64 -16.75 -14.56
C LYS A 4 24.55 -16.27 -16.01
N GLU A 5 23.75 -16.95 -16.81
CA GLU A 5 23.36 -16.51 -18.15
C GLU A 5 22.72 -15.12 -18.05
N TYR A 6 23.25 -14.15 -18.79
CA TYR A 6 22.67 -12.80 -18.88
C TYR A 6 21.36 -12.88 -19.65
N THR A 7 20.24 -12.93 -18.93
CA THR A 7 18.92 -12.89 -19.56
C THR A 7 18.61 -11.43 -19.90
N PRO A 8 18.35 -11.08 -21.17
CA PRO A 8 18.00 -9.71 -21.54
C PRO A 8 16.77 -9.26 -20.75
N ASN A 9 16.81 -8.02 -20.28
CA ASN A 9 15.75 -7.45 -19.45
C ASN A 9 14.46 -7.31 -20.28
N ARG A 10 13.51 -8.22 -20.08
CA ARG A 10 12.20 -8.18 -20.75
C ARG A 10 11.43 -6.95 -20.24
N GLN A 11 11.16 -6.01 -21.15
CA GLN A 11 10.29 -4.88 -20.88
C GLN A 11 8.84 -5.27 -21.15
N TYR A 12 7.96 -4.86 -20.25
CA TYR A 12 6.52 -5.09 -20.35
C TYR A 12 5.82 -3.74 -20.26
N THR A 13 4.78 -3.56 -21.08
CA THR A 13 3.93 -2.37 -21.02
C THR A 13 3.13 -2.35 -19.71
N ASP A 14 2.64 -1.18 -19.31
CA ASP A 14 1.91 -1.06 -18.05
C ASP A 14 0.53 -1.73 -18.13
N GLU A 15 -0.11 -1.70 -19.30
CA GLU A 15 -1.35 -2.42 -19.57
C GLU A 15 -1.15 -3.92 -19.39
N PHE A 16 -0.04 -4.47 -19.89
CA PHE A 16 0.29 -5.88 -19.73
C PHE A 16 0.49 -6.25 -18.24
N LYS A 17 1.16 -5.38 -17.48
CA LYS A 17 1.35 -5.59 -16.03
C LYS A 17 0.02 -5.61 -15.28
N ILE A 18 -0.88 -4.69 -15.62
CA ILE A 18 -2.22 -4.58 -15.01
C ILE A 18 -3.04 -5.85 -15.29
N GLU A 19 -3.10 -6.28 -16.56
CA GLU A 19 -3.82 -7.49 -16.94
C GLU A 19 -3.20 -8.75 -16.34
N ALA A 20 -1.88 -8.81 -16.21
CA ALA A 20 -1.20 -9.92 -15.53
C ALA A 20 -1.58 -10.01 -14.04
N VAL A 21 -1.70 -8.87 -13.35
CA VAL A 21 -2.17 -8.82 -11.96
C VAL A 21 -3.64 -9.21 -11.85
N ARG A 22 -4.49 -8.73 -12.76
CA ARG A 22 -5.93 -9.10 -12.82
C ARG A 22 -6.12 -10.61 -13.01
N LEU A 23 -5.35 -11.21 -13.92
CA LEU A 23 -5.34 -12.65 -14.13
C LEU A 23 -4.86 -13.38 -12.87
N ALA A 24 -3.76 -12.94 -12.26
CA ALA A 24 -3.23 -13.52 -11.03
C ALA A 24 -4.21 -13.45 -9.85
N ALA A 25 -5.05 -12.41 -9.77
CA ALA A 25 -6.11 -12.31 -8.77
C ALA A 25 -7.23 -13.35 -9.00
N SER A 26 -7.46 -13.74 -10.25
CA SER A 26 -8.53 -14.67 -10.63
C SER A 26 -8.11 -16.14 -10.50
N ILE A 27 -6.88 -16.48 -10.93
CA ILE A 27 -6.42 -17.88 -11.03
C ILE A 27 -5.17 -18.18 -10.19
N GLY A 28 -4.67 -17.22 -9.43
CA GLY A 28 -3.44 -17.34 -8.66
C GLY A 28 -2.18 -17.01 -9.48
N GLY A 29 -1.12 -16.61 -8.78
CA GLY A 29 0.11 -16.09 -9.41
C GLY A 29 0.89 -17.11 -10.24
N ASN A 30 0.97 -18.38 -9.81
CA ASN A 30 1.68 -19.43 -10.55
C ASN A 30 0.92 -19.86 -11.82
N PRO A 31 -0.40 -20.15 -11.78
CA PRO A 31 -1.18 -20.39 -12.99
C PRO A 31 -1.15 -19.21 -13.98
N ALA A 32 -1.24 -17.97 -13.50
CA ALA A 32 -1.14 -16.78 -14.35
C ALA A 32 0.23 -16.66 -15.02
N ALA A 33 1.33 -16.88 -14.29
CA ALA A 33 2.68 -16.84 -14.84
C ALA A 33 2.88 -17.88 -15.96
N LYS A 34 2.41 -19.12 -15.75
CA LYS A 34 2.45 -20.18 -16.77
C LYS A 34 1.66 -19.81 -18.01
N ARG A 35 0.45 -19.28 -17.84
CA ARG A 35 -0.42 -18.88 -18.96
C ARG A 35 0.15 -17.72 -19.77
N LEU A 36 0.85 -16.79 -19.12
CA LEU A 36 1.45 -15.62 -19.75
C LEU A 36 2.87 -15.87 -20.28
N GLY A 37 3.48 -17.02 -19.99
CA GLY A 37 4.85 -17.33 -20.41
C GLY A 37 5.92 -16.43 -19.77
N ILE A 38 5.65 -15.90 -18.57
CA ILE A 38 6.56 -15.02 -17.83
C ILE A 38 6.98 -15.65 -16.50
N PRO A 39 8.13 -15.23 -15.92
CA PRO A 39 8.57 -15.76 -14.63
C PRO A 39 7.54 -15.51 -13.52
N GLN A 40 7.31 -16.51 -12.67
CA GLN A 40 6.42 -16.39 -11.50
C GLN A 40 6.85 -15.26 -10.56
N SER A 41 8.16 -15.06 -10.40
CA SER A 41 8.73 -13.97 -9.61
C SER A 41 8.29 -12.59 -10.13
N THR A 42 8.18 -12.43 -11.45
CA THR A 42 7.69 -11.20 -12.09
C THR A 42 6.24 -10.92 -11.72
N VAL A 43 5.35 -11.92 -11.88
CA VAL A 43 3.92 -11.78 -11.50
C VAL A 43 3.78 -11.50 -10.01
N THR A 44 4.52 -12.22 -9.16
CA THR A 44 4.48 -12.04 -7.71
C THR A 44 4.92 -10.62 -7.31
N ASN A 45 5.96 -10.09 -7.96
CA ASN A 45 6.41 -8.73 -7.75
C ASN A 45 5.36 -7.69 -8.18
N TRP A 46 4.71 -7.89 -9.33
CA TRP A 46 3.65 -6.99 -9.80
C TRP A 46 2.41 -7.02 -8.90
N VAL A 47 1.98 -8.20 -8.42
CA VAL A 47 0.89 -8.32 -7.45
C VAL A 47 1.24 -7.56 -6.17
N ARG A 48 2.47 -7.69 -5.67
CA ARG A 48 2.94 -6.94 -4.49
C ARG A 48 2.95 -5.43 -4.73
N ARG A 49 3.44 -4.96 -5.88
CA ARG A 49 3.45 -3.54 -6.25
C ARG A 49 2.05 -2.98 -6.44
N SER A 50 1.13 -3.76 -7.02
CA SER A 50 -0.27 -3.40 -7.17
C SER A 50 -0.95 -3.18 -5.82
N LYS A 51 -0.74 -4.10 -4.85
CA LYS A 51 -1.24 -3.92 -3.47
C LYS A 51 -0.67 -2.70 -2.76
N ALA A 52 0.55 -2.30 -3.12
CA ALA A 52 1.20 -1.11 -2.58
C ALA A 52 0.84 0.19 -3.35
N GLY A 53 0.02 0.12 -4.41
CA GLY A 53 -0.32 1.28 -5.23
C GLY A 53 0.80 1.80 -6.14
N THR A 54 1.89 1.03 -6.31
CA THR A 54 3.11 1.45 -7.04
C THR A 54 3.34 0.67 -8.34
N LEU A 55 2.31 0.03 -8.88
CA LEU A 55 2.39 -0.63 -10.19
C LEU A 55 2.34 0.42 -11.30
N GLY A 56 3.32 0.44 -12.21
CA GLY A 56 3.38 1.40 -13.33
C GLY A 56 4.34 2.57 -13.13
N GLU A 57 4.84 2.81 -11.91
CA GLU A 57 5.89 3.83 -11.70
C GLU A 57 7.23 3.35 -12.32
N PRO A 58 7.78 4.06 -13.34
CA PRO A 58 9.09 3.78 -13.89
C PRO A 58 10.15 4.12 -12.85
N GLY A 59 11.07 3.19 -12.56
CA GLY A 59 12.18 3.48 -11.64
C GLY A 59 11.82 3.48 -10.15
N ALA A 60 10.57 3.17 -9.76
CA ALA A 60 10.24 2.85 -8.38
C ALA A 60 10.84 1.48 -8.01
N ALA A 61 12.15 1.48 -7.72
CA ALA A 61 12.65 0.62 -6.65
C ALA A 61 11.67 0.75 -5.49
N PRO A 62 11.33 -0.33 -4.77
CA PRO A 62 10.44 -0.21 -3.64
C PRO A 62 11.11 0.79 -2.70
N VAL A 63 10.62 2.03 -2.68
CA VAL A 63 10.81 2.94 -1.57
C VAL A 63 10.00 2.26 -0.49
N LYS A 64 10.62 1.25 0.13
CA LYS A 64 10.29 0.85 1.47
C LYS A 64 10.49 2.13 2.26
N ARG A 65 9.46 2.96 2.39
CA ARG A 65 9.31 3.69 3.65
C ARG A 65 9.42 2.59 4.69
N PRO A 66 10.49 2.56 5.50
CA PRO A 66 10.66 1.50 6.46
C PRO A 66 9.36 1.46 7.25
N VAL A 67 8.77 0.27 7.40
CA VAL A 67 7.48 0.08 8.06
C VAL A 67 7.42 0.86 9.39
N SER A 68 8.58 0.98 10.05
CA SER A 68 8.88 1.87 11.19
C SER A 68 8.39 3.32 11.04
N GLU A 69 8.69 4.02 9.94
CA GLU A 69 8.24 5.43 9.76
C GLU A 69 6.72 5.55 9.68
N LEU A 70 6.05 4.58 9.04
CA LEU A 70 4.58 4.55 8.98
C LEU A 70 3.98 4.20 10.34
N GLU A 71 4.60 3.31 11.10
CA GLU A 71 4.17 2.95 12.45
C GLU A 71 4.33 4.11 13.44
N ILE A 72 5.45 4.84 13.35
CA ILE A 72 5.70 6.06 14.13
C ILE A 72 4.65 7.11 13.81
N GLU A 73 4.41 7.36 12.52
CA GLU A 73 3.43 8.36 12.10
C GLU A 73 2.00 7.94 12.49
N ASN A 74 1.65 6.66 12.38
CA ASN A 74 0.34 6.16 12.84
C ASN A 74 0.15 6.37 14.34
N THR A 75 1.19 6.10 15.13
CA THR A 75 1.16 6.29 16.59
C THR A 75 1.01 7.77 16.95
N ARG A 76 1.74 8.66 16.26
CA ARG A 76 1.60 10.12 16.42
C ARG A 76 0.18 10.58 16.10
N LEU A 77 -0.35 10.19 14.95
CA LEU A 77 -1.70 10.57 14.51
C LEU A 77 -2.79 10.06 15.46
N ARG A 78 -2.65 8.83 15.99
CA ARG A 78 -3.60 8.30 16.98
C ARG A 78 -3.60 9.11 18.26
N ARG A 79 -2.43 9.56 18.72
CA ARG A 79 -2.30 10.40 19.91
C ARG A 79 -2.93 11.78 19.70
N GLU A 80 -2.66 12.41 18.56
CA GLU A 80 -3.26 13.71 18.22
C GLU A 80 -4.79 13.62 18.12
N LEU A 81 -5.30 12.56 17.50
CA LEU A 81 -6.73 12.31 17.41
C LEU A 81 -7.38 12.07 18.77
N ALA A 82 -6.71 11.36 19.68
CA ALA A 82 -7.19 11.17 21.05
C ALA A 82 -7.27 12.50 21.82
N ASN A 83 -6.24 13.35 21.71
CA ASN A 83 -6.22 14.67 22.35
C ASN A 83 -7.34 15.56 21.80
N ALA A 84 -7.49 15.64 20.48
CA ALA A 84 -8.53 16.45 19.85
C ALA A 84 -9.95 16.02 20.28
N LYS A 85 -10.18 14.70 20.45
CA LYS A 85 -11.46 14.20 20.97
C LYS A 85 -11.71 14.64 22.41
N LEU A 86 -10.69 14.60 23.26
CA LEU A 86 -10.80 15.05 24.65
C LEU A 86 -11.14 16.55 24.72
N ASP A 87 -10.43 17.38 23.96
CA ASP A 87 -10.70 18.82 23.89
C ASP A 87 -12.13 19.11 23.45
N LEU A 88 -12.60 18.37 22.43
CA LEU A 88 -13.97 18.48 21.93
C LEU A 88 -15.00 18.08 23.01
N GLU A 89 -14.73 17.03 23.79
CA GLU A 89 -15.59 16.66 24.93
C GLU A 89 -15.63 17.75 26.01
N ILE A 90 -14.50 18.36 26.34
CA ILE A 90 -14.44 19.46 27.32
C ILE A 90 -15.27 20.64 26.84
N VAL A 91 -15.08 21.06 25.58
CA VAL A 91 -15.86 22.17 24.99
C VAL A 91 -17.36 21.86 24.98
N LYS A 92 -17.75 20.62 24.62
CA LYS A 92 -19.15 20.20 24.67
C LYS A 92 -19.74 20.26 26.08
N LYS A 93 -19.02 19.78 27.09
CA LYS A 93 -19.45 19.85 28.49
C LYS A 93 -19.58 21.28 28.96
N ALA A 94 -18.63 22.15 28.61
CA ALA A 94 -18.69 23.57 28.92
C ALA A 94 -19.91 24.24 28.26
N ALA A 95 -20.13 24.01 26.97
CA ALA A 95 -21.29 24.55 26.25
C ALA A 95 -22.63 24.09 26.87
N ALA A 96 -22.73 22.81 27.27
CA ALA A 96 -23.91 22.28 27.96
C ALA A 96 -24.12 22.92 29.34
N TYR A 97 -23.04 23.17 30.09
CA TYR A 97 -23.10 23.87 31.37
C TYR A 97 -23.61 25.31 31.19
N PHE A 98 -23.02 26.07 30.28
CA PHE A 98 -23.41 27.47 30.02
C PHE A 98 -24.86 27.58 29.52
N ALA A 99 -25.30 26.69 28.63
CA ALA A 99 -26.69 26.66 28.15
C ALA A 99 -27.72 26.34 29.25
N ARG A 100 -27.29 25.68 30.34
CA ARG A 100 -28.16 25.39 31.50
C ARG A 100 -28.24 26.55 32.49
N GLU A 101 -27.15 27.29 32.67
CA GLU A 101 -27.06 28.44 33.59
C GLU A 101 -27.66 29.73 33.02
N SER A 102 -27.81 29.84 31.70
CA SER A 102 -28.41 31.01 31.04
C SER A 102 -29.94 31.01 31.02
N ARG A 103 -30.60 30.26 31.91
CA ARG A 103 -32.07 30.12 31.97
C ARG A 103 -32.62 30.60 33.30
#